data_AF-A0A947FZK0-F1
#
_entry.id   AF-A0A947FZK0-F1
#
_cell.length_a   1.000
_cell.length_b   1.000
_cell.length_c   1.000
_cell.angle_alpha   90.00
_cell.angle_beta   90.00
_cell.angle_gamma   90.00
#
_symmetry.space_group_name_H-M   'P 1'
#
loop_
_entity.id
_entity.type
_entity.pdbx_description
1 polymer ?
#
loop_
_entity_poly.entity_id
_entity_poly.type
_entity_poly.pdbx_seq_one_letter_code
_entity_poly.pdbx_strand_id
1 'polypeptide(L)'
;MRLPILDTTSETSAGCCGGGDDASTDTCGCGRPTPGPAAPRRGVARRSFLRTATAVTGGLAAFGAALSPLREIDRETDDTFAGFFQKHYKEMTPEDKEAVFARIRERVRTQHGVDATIADPPPLDGVEFVYALNLSRCNGNRRCVHACVAENNQGRSPEMQYIRVIEMPGGTLNLESGDHRYDDATVPREGRW
;
A
#
# COMPACT_ATOMS: atom_id res chain seq x y z
N MET A 1 -10.53 -38.96 5.71
CA MET A 1 -10.52 -38.42 4.34
C MET A 1 -9.37 -37.41 4.28
N ARG A 2 -8.31 -37.74 3.56
CA ARG A 2 -6.96 -37.15 3.66
C ARG A 2 -6.75 -36.19 2.49
N LEU A 3 -6.55 -34.91 2.74
CA LEU A 3 -6.21 -33.91 1.72
C LEU A 3 -4.67 -33.80 1.59
N PRO A 4 -4.12 -33.71 0.37
CA PRO A 4 -2.68 -33.70 0.14
C PRO A 4 -2.05 -32.31 0.31
N ILE A 5 -0.81 -32.33 0.79
CA ILE A 5 0.12 -31.20 0.96
C ILE A 5 0.76 -30.90 -0.40
N LEU A 6 0.79 -29.62 -0.81
CA LEU A 6 1.55 -29.17 -1.98
C LEU A 6 2.98 -28.85 -1.58
N ASP A 7 3.90 -29.55 -2.23
CA ASP A 7 5.35 -29.53 -2.07
C ASP A 7 5.96 -28.41 -2.93
N THR A 8 6.90 -27.65 -2.36
CA THR A 8 7.63 -26.57 -3.03
C THR A 8 8.96 -27.12 -3.55
N THR A 9 9.08 -27.35 -4.86
CA THR A 9 10.36 -27.76 -5.45
C THR A 9 11.23 -26.54 -5.76
N SER A 10 12.29 -26.37 -4.97
CA SER A 10 13.47 -25.58 -5.32
C SER A 10 14.44 -26.49 -6.10
N GLU A 11 14.80 -26.13 -7.33
CA GLU A 11 15.93 -26.75 -8.04
C GLU A 11 17.11 -25.79 -8.09
N THR A 12 18.21 -26.26 -7.52
CA THR A 12 19.55 -25.68 -7.59
C THR A 12 20.35 -26.53 -8.57
N SER A 13 21.12 -25.93 -9.49
CA SER A 13 22.51 -26.31 -9.81
C SER A 13 22.97 -25.76 -11.16
N ALA A 14 24.16 -25.16 -11.17
CA ALA A 14 25.17 -25.33 -12.21
C ALA A 14 26.48 -24.71 -11.70
N GLY A 15 27.26 -25.51 -10.98
CA GLY A 15 28.70 -25.28 -10.80
C GLY A 15 29.46 -26.07 -11.85
N CYS A 16 30.49 -25.47 -12.45
CA CYS A 16 31.47 -26.17 -13.27
C CYS A 16 32.88 -25.87 -12.74
N CYS A 17 33.52 -26.91 -12.19
CA CYS A 17 34.97 -27.09 -12.07
C CYS A 17 35.58 -27.14 -13.50
N GLY A 18 36.84 -26.89 -13.83
CA GLY A 18 38.11 -26.82 -13.11
C GLY A 18 39.19 -27.58 -13.92
N GLY A 19 40.22 -26.88 -14.42
CA GLY A 19 41.62 -27.28 -14.71
C GLY A 19 42.00 -28.47 -15.61
N GLY A 20 43.00 -28.26 -16.50
CA GLY A 20 43.83 -29.33 -17.09
C GLY A 20 44.69 -28.87 -18.28
N ASP A 21 46.02 -28.97 -18.13
CA ASP A 21 47.09 -28.64 -19.08
C ASP A 21 47.14 -29.58 -20.32
N ASP A 22 47.39 -29.04 -21.52
CA ASP A 22 48.36 -29.55 -22.52
C ASP A 22 48.26 -28.81 -23.87
N ALA A 23 49.38 -28.81 -24.58
CA ALA A 23 49.70 -27.99 -25.73
C ALA A 23 48.95 -28.33 -27.05
N SER A 24 48.96 -27.32 -27.94
CA SER A 24 48.91 -27.38 -29.41
C SER A 24 47.64 -26.84 -30.11
N THR A 25 47.91 -25.81 -30.93
CA THR A 25 47.31 -25.43 -32.22
C THR A 25 45.87 -25.88 -32.53
N ASP A 26 44.94 -24.95 -32.71
CA ASP A 26 44.72 -24.33 -34.03
C ASP A 26 43.63 -23.25 -34.01
N THR A 27 43.88 -22.22 -34.81
CA THR A 27 42.98 -21.11 -35.12
C THR A 27 41.75 -21.55 -35.92
N CYS A 28 40.59 -20.99 -35.60
CA CYS A 28 39.50 -20.67 -36.56
C CYS A 28 38.55 -19.68 -35.84
N GLY A 29 38.09 -18.56 -36.39
CA GLY A 29 37.93 -18.13 -37.77
C GLY A 29 36.62 -17.32 -37.81
N CYS A 30 36.68 -16.06 -38.23
CA CYS A 30 35.57 -15.11 -38.18
C CYS A 30 34.49 -15.43 -39.23
N GLY A 31 33.21 -15.53 -38.82
CA GLY A 31 32.05 -15.69 -39.71
C GLY A 31 30.95 -14.64 -39.43
N ARG A 32 30.51 -13.91 -40.47
CA ARG A 32 29.54 -12.80 -40.48
C ARG A 32 28.11 -13.17 -40.00
N PRO A 33 27.32 -12.19 -39.50
CA PRO A 33 25.92 -12.41 -39.11
C PRO A 33 24.93 -12.36 -40.30
N THR A 34 23.94 -13.26 -40.27
CA THR A 34 22.76 -13.29 -41.17
C THR A 34 21.65 -12.33 -40.70
N PRO A 35 20.86 -11.73 -41.60
CA PRO A 35 19.83 -10.76 -41.23
C PRO A 35 18.57 -11.45 -40.66
N GLY A 36 18.06 -10.94 -39.54
CA GLY A 36 16.81 -11.41 -38.92
C GLY A 36 15.55 -10.95 -39.66
N PRO A 37 14.40 -11.63 -39.46
CA PRO A 37 13.17 -11.33 -40.16
C PRO A 37 12.48 -10.05 -39.63
N ALA A 38 11.82 -9.34 -40.56
CA ALA A 38 11.19 -8.03 -40.36
C ALA A 38 9.93 -8.06 -39.46
N ALA A 39 9.70 -6.95 -38.75
CA ALA A 39 8.60 -6.74 -37.80
C ALA A 39 7.20 -6.69 -38.45
N PRO A 40 6.12 -7.11 -37.75
CA PRO A 40 4.77 -7.11 -38.30
C PRO A 40 4.14 -5.71 -38.34
N ARG A 41 3.39 -5.42 -39.40
CA ARG A 41 2.69 -4.14 -39.64
C ARG A 41 1.44 -4.02 -38.76
N ARG A 42 1.23 -2.84 -38.16
CA ARG A 42 0.08 -2.51 -37.30
C ARG A 42 -1.21 -2.33 -38.13
N GLY A 43 -2.15 -3.24 -38.00
CA GLY A 43 -3.56 -3.03 -38.34
C GLY A 43 -4.35 -2.62 -37.10
N VAL A 44 -5.28 -1.66 -37.23
CA VAL A 44 -6.16 -1.23 -36.14
C VAL A 44 -7.03 -2.42 -35.69
N ALA A 45 -6.82 -2.88 -34.45
CA ALA A 45 -7.59 -3.98 -33.89
C ALA A 45 -9.01 -3.52 -33.53
N ARG A 46 -10.04 -4.28 -33.94
CA ARG A 46 -11.47 -4.02 -33.69
C ARG A 46 -11.80 -3.81 -32.19
N ARG A 47 -11.00 -4.39 -31.29
CA ARG A 47 -11.09 -4.22 -29.83
C ARG A 47 -10.71 -2.80 -29.36
N SER A 48 -9.84 -2.10 -30.09
CA SER A 48 -9.47 -0.71 -29.81
C SER A 48 -10.60 0.25 -30.17
N PHE A 49 -11.30 0.01 -31.29
CA PHE A 49 -12.42 0.83 -31.74
C PHE A 49 -13.60 0.78 -30.75
N LEU A 50 -13.95 -0.41 -30.24
CA LEU A 50 -15.04 -0.56 -29.26
C LEU A 50 -14.72 0.11 -27.92
N ARG A 51 -13.46 0.04 -27.43
CA ARG A 51 -13.03 0.78 -26.22
C ARG A 51 -13.17 2.29 -26.38
N THR A 52 -12.77 2.82 -27.54
CA THR A 52 -12.86 4.26 -27.83
C THR A 52 -14.31 4.71 -28.01
N ALA A 53 -15.17 3.89 -28.64
CA ALA A 53 -16.59 4.23 -28.85
C ALA A 53 -17.39 4.24 -27.53
N THR A 54 -17.12 3.31 -26.60
CA THR A 54 -17.80 3.29 -25.29
C THR A 54 -17.38 4.44 -24.36
N ALA A 55 -16.19 5.00 -24.54
CA ALA A 55 -15.69 6.08 -23.68
C ALA A 55 -16.32 7.45 -24.01
N VAL A 56 -16.75 7.67 -25.26
CA VAL A 56 -17.15 9.00 -25.74
C VAL A 56 -18.65 9.26 -25.56
N THR A 57 -19.53 8.26 -25.68
CA THR A 57 -21.00 8.48 -25.64
C THR A 57 -21.65 8.19 -24.28
N GLY A 58 -21.08 7.30 -23.47
CA GLY A 58 -21.61 7.00 -22.12
C GLY A 58 -20.94 7.79 -20.98
N GLY A 59 -19.73 8.32 -21.21
CA GLY A 59 -18.89 8.89 -20.16
C GLY A 59 -19.30 10.28 -19.69
N LEU A 60 -19.81 11.14 -20.59
CA LEU A 60 -20.04 12.57 -20.29
C LEU A 60 -21.21 12.82 -19.33
N ALA A 61 -22.31 12.10 -19.46
CA ALA A 61 -23.46 12.25 -18.55
C ALA A 61 -23.15 11.68 -17.15
N ALA A 62 -22.43 10.55 -17.08
CA ALA A 62 -21.99 9.96 -15.82
C ALA A 62 -20.93 10.81 -15.11
N PHE A 63 -20.03 11.47 -15.85
CA PHE A 63 -19.08 12.45 -15.29
C PHE A 63 -19.80 13.65 -14.69
N GLY A 64 -20.85 14.18 -15.33
CA GLY A 64 -21.61 15.31 -14.81
C GLY A 64 -22.29 15.03 -13.46
N ALA A 65 -22.89 13.85 -13.30
CA ALA A 65 -23.52 13.43 -12.04
C ALA A 65 -22.50 13.08 -10.95
N ALA A 66 -21.36 12.46 -11.32
CA ALA A 66 -20.29 12.15 -10.37
C ALA A 66 -19.59 13.40 -9.82
N LEU A 67 -19.63 14.53 -10.56
CA LEU A 67 -19.06 15.81 -10.15
C LEU A 67 -20.06 16.76 -9.47
N SER A 68 -21.34 16.37 -9.35
CA SER A 68 -22.35 17.15 -8.62
C SER A 68 -21.92 17.55 -7.21
N PRO A 69 -21.25 16.69 -6.40
CA PRO A 69 -20.79 17.06 -5.06
C PRO A 69 -19.74 18.19 -5.06
N LEU A 70 -18.98 18.36 -6.14
CA LEU A 70 -17.94 19.39 -6.25
C LEU A 70 -18.50 20.77 -6.64
N ARG A 71 -19.76 20.84 -7.11
CA ARG A 71 -20.43 22.11 -7.44
C ARG A 71 -20.91 22.88 -6.21
N GLU A 72 -21.05 22.20 -5.08
CA GLU A 72 -21.48 22.78 -3.79
C GLU A 72 -20.29 23.25 -2.92
N ILE A 73 -19.05 23.07 -3.39
CA ILE A 73 -17.86 23.57 -2.70
C ILE A 73 -17.67 25.04 -3.03
N ASP A 74 -18.30 25.92 -2.25
CA ASP A 74 -18.07 27.36 -2.30
C ASP A 74 -16.63 27.68 -1.86
N ARG A 75 -15.90 28.42 -2.69
CA ARG A 75 -14.47 28.71 -2.54
C ARG A 75 -14.13 29.79 -1.51
N GLU A 76 -15.11 30.32 -0.78
CA GLU A 76 -14.95 31.49 0.09
C GLU A 76 -15.11 31.24 1.60
N THR A 77 -15.25 29.99 2.06
CA THR A 77 -15.36 29.71 3.51
C THR A 77 -14.58 28.45 3.91
N ASP A 78 -13.59 28.61 4.78
CA ASP A 78 -12.85 27.49 5.42
C ASP A 78 -13.79 26.55 6.20
N ASP A 79 -14.94 27.06 6.68
CA ASP A 79 -15.99 26.28 7.35
C ASP A 79 -16.69 25.29 6.41
N THR A 80 -16.69 25.54 5.10
CA THR A 80 -17.35 24.67 4.11
C THR A 80 -16.54 23.42 3.83
N PHE A 81 -15.20 23.47 3.90
CA PHE A 81 -14.39 22.26 3.73
C PHE A 81 -14.50 21.36 4.96
N ALA A 82 -14.37 21.90 6.17
CA ALA A 82 -14.63 21.15 7.40
C ALA A 82 -16.06 20.59 7.42
N GLY A 83 -17.08 21.39 7.08
CA GLY A 83 -18.48 20.96 6.98
C GLY A 83 -18.76 19.97 5.84
N PHE A 84 -18.03 20.05 4.72
CA PHE A 84 -18.11 19.10 3.60
C PHE A 84 -17.58 17.73 4.01
N PHE A 85 -16.40 17.67 4.64
CA PHE A 85 -15.87 16.42 5.19
C PHE A 85 -16.73 15.89 6.34
N GLN A 86 -17.25 16.76 7.20
CA GLN A 86 -18.17 16.39 8.27
C GLN A 86 -19.51 15.83 7.73
N LYS A 87 -20.01 16.33 6.59
CA LYS A 87 -21.21 15.82 5.91
C LYS A 87 -21.05 14.42 5.30
N HIS A 88 -19.83 13.98 5.01
CA HIS A 88 -19.59 12.68 4.39
C HIS A 88 -19.34 11.55 5.40
N TYR A 89 -19.26 11.86 6.69
CA TYR A 89 -19.29 10.85 7.75
C TYR A 89 -20.68 10.83 8.40
N LYS A 90 -21.41 9.74 8.18
CA LYS A 90 -22.67 9.49 8.89
C LYS A 90 -22.35 9.06 10.32
N GLU A 91 -22.77 9.85 11.31
CA GLU A 91 -22.83 9.39 12.69
C GLU A 91 -23.87 8.27 12.78
N MET A 92 -23.43 7.09 13.25
CA MET A 92 -24.30 5.91 13.34
C MET A 92 -25.16 5.99 14.60
N THR A 93 -26.47 5.88 14.43
CA THR A 93 -27.37 5.65 15.57
C THR A 93 -27.10 4.27 16.19
N PRO A 94 -27.57 4.00 17.42
CA PRO A 94 -27.48 2.66 18.01
C PRO A 94 -28.05 1.56 17.10
N GLU A 95 -29.14 1.84 16.39
CA GLU A 95 -29.77 0.92 15.43
C GLU A 95 -28.88 0.68 14.19
N ASP A 96 -28.25 1.75 13.66
CA ASP A 96 -27.29 1.63 12.57
C ASP A 96 -26.09 0.75 12.98
N LYS A 97 -25.57 0.94 14.20
CA LYS A 97 -24.46 0.14 14.75
C LYS A 97 -24.84 -1.33 14.86
N GLU A 98 -26.03 -1.64 15.41
CA GLU A 98 -26.49 -3.02 15.56
C GLU A 98 -26.71 -3.70 14.20
N ALA A 99 -27.25 -2.98 13.21
CA ALA A 99 -27.36 -3.50 11.84
C ALA A 99 -25.98 -3.84 11.24
N VAL A 100 -24.97 -3.01 11.50
CA VAL A 100 -23.58 -3.28 11.10
C VAL A 100 -23.00 -4.47 11.85
N PHE A 101 -23.22 -4.60 13.16
CA PHE A 101 -22.74 -5.72 13.96
C PHE A 101 -23.35 -7.04 13.50
N ALA A 102 -24.66 -7.08 13.27
CA ALA A 102 -25.33 -8.27 12.75
C ALA A 102 -24.73 -8.72 11.41
N ARG A 103 -24.51 -7.77 10.49
CA ARG A 103 -23.85 -8.04 9.20
C ARG A 103 -22.43 -8.59 9.38
N ILE A 104 -21.63 -8.03 10.30
CA ILE A 104 -20.26 -8.50 10.52
C ILE A 104 -20.26 -9.88 11.16
N ARG A 105 -21.10 -10.13 12.17
CA ARG A 105 -21.26 -11.45 12.81
C ARG A 105 -21.59 -12.53 11.79
N GLU A 106 -22.55 -12.27 10.91
CA GLU A 106 -22.94 -13.22 9.86
C GLU A 106 -21.80 -13.50 8.89
N ARG A 107 -21.07 -12.46 8.47
CA ARG A 107 -19.90 -12.62 7.60
C ARG A 107 -18.81 -13.46 8.25
N VAL A 108 -18.50 -13.21 9.53
CA VAL A 108 -17.49 -13.97 10.28
C VAL A 108 -17.93 -15.43 10.44
N ARG A 109 -19.21 -15.65 10.77
CA ARG A 109 -19.78 -17.00 10.86
C ARG A 109 -19.67 -17.76 9.54
N THR A 110 -20.01 -17.11 8.43
CA THR A 110 -19.92 -17.70 7.08
C THR A 110 -18.47 -18.04 6.69
N GLN A 111 -17.52 -17.14 6.97
CA GLN A 111 -16.13 -17.29 6.51
C GLN A 111 -15.28 -18.21 7.40
N HIS A 112 -15.54 -18.19 8.70
CA HIS A 112 -14.67 -18.84 9.69
C HIS A 112 -15.40 -19.87 10.56
N GLY A 113 -16.72 -19.97 10.47
CA GLY A 113 -17.51 -20.93 11.26
C GLY A 113 -17.55 -20.62 12.76
N VAL A 114 -17.20 -19.40 13.16
CA VAL A 114 -17.17 -18.97 14.57
C VAL A 114 -18.24 -17.92 14.85
N ASP A 115 -18.88 -18.03 16.00
CA ASP A 115 -19.83 -17.03 16.49
C ASP A 115 -19.05 -15.91 17.21
N ALA A 116 -18.90 -14.77 16.53
CA ALA A 116 -18.14 -13.62 17.05
C ALA A 116 -19.01 -12.71 17.93
N THR A 117 -18.42 -12.21 19.02
CA THR A 117 -18.98 -11.13 19.84
C THR A 117 -18.37 -9.80 19.41
N ILE A 118 -19.20 -8.80 19.13
CA ILE A 118 -18.79 -7.46 18.67
C ILE A 118 -19.37 -6.41 19.61
N ALA A 119 -18.55 -5.45 20.02
CA ALA A 119 -18.95 -4.32 20.87
C ALA A 119 -18.24 -3.04 20.43
N ASP A 120 -18.85 -1.89 20.72
CA ASP A 120 -18.32 -0.54 20.53
C ASP A 120 -18.43 0.22 21.86
N PRO A 121 -17.46 0.05 22.78
CA PRO A 121 -17.51 0.69 24.09
C PRO A 121 -17.40 2.22 23.92
N PRO A 122 -18.30 3.01 24.54
CA PRO A 122 -18.22 4.46 24.45
C PRO A 122 -16.99 5.00 25.20
N PRO A 123 -16.56 6.23 24.89
CA PRO A 123 -15.57 6.94 25.70
C PRO A 123 -16.01 7.02 27.18
N LEU A 124 -15.04 7.09 28.10
CA LEU A 124 -15.32 7.27 29.51
C LEU A 124 -15.85 8.69 29.78
N ASP A 125 -16.88 8.80 30.61
CA ASP A 125 -17.47 10.09 30.97
C ASP A 125 -16.46 11.02 31.64
N GLY A 126 -16.38 12.27 31.15
CA GLY A 126 -15.51 13.30 31.72
C GLY A 126 -14.01 13.10 31.48
N VAL A 127 -13.61 12.17 30.60
CA VAL A 127 -12.20 11.93 30.26
C VAL A 127 -11.86 12.56 28.91
N GLU A 128 -10.78 13.34 28.89
CA GLU A 128 -10.15 13.83 27.66
C GLU A 128 -8.87 13.04 27.38
N PHE A 129 -8.76 12.47 26.17
CA PHE A 129 -7.57 11.76 25.74
C PHE A 129 -6.62 12.74 25.04
N VAL A 130 -5.43 12.95 25.60
CA VAL A 130 -4.39 13.82 25.03
C VAL A 130 -3.08 13.05 24.91
N TYR A 131 -2.34 13.29 23.84
CA TYR A 131 -0.98 12.79 23.65
C TYR A 131 -0.03 13.95 23.35
N ALA A 132 1.12 13.97 24.02
CA ALA A 132 2.15 15.00 23.85
C ALA A 132 3.50 14.35 23.53
N LEU A 133 4.07 14.73 22.38
CA LEU A 133 5.39 14.27 21.94
C LEU A 133 6.44 15.36 22.16
N ASN A 134 7.48 15.04 22.91
CA ASN A 134 8.66 15.88 22.99
C ASN A 134 9.63 15.52 21.85
N LEU A 135 9.49 16.22 20.72
CA LEU A 135 10.32 15.97 19.54
C LEU A 135 11.80 16.26 19.79
N SER A 136 12.15 17.20 20.68
CA SER A 136 13.54 17.49 21.06
C SER A 136 14.23 16.33 21.80
N ARG A 137 13.46 15.34 22.27
CA ARG A 137 13.97 14.10 22.89
C ARG A 137 13.80 12.88 22.00
N CYS A 138 13.06 12.99 20.90
CA CYS A 138 12.96 11.91 19.92
C CYS A 138 14.30 11.80 19.19
N ASN A 139 14.91 10.62 19.22
CA ASN A 139 16.21 10.36 18.60
C ASN A 139 16.11 9.51 17.32
N GLY A 140 14.91 9.37 16.76
CA GLY A 140 14.72 8.58 15.54
C GLY A 140 14.83 7.05 15.72
N ASN A 141 14.90 6.50 16.94
CA ASN A 141 15.09 5.03 17.08
C ASN A 141 13.90 4.14 16.65
N ARG A 142 12.75 4.74 16.32
CA ARG A 142 11.52 4.06 15.87
C ARG A 142 10.97 2.97 16.82
N ARG A 143 11.44 2.88 18.07
CA ARG A 143 10.92 1.91 19.05
C ARG A 143 9.43 2.09 19.31
N CYS A 144 8.93 3.33 19.26
CA CYS A 144 7.49 3.63 19.36
C CYS A 144 6.69 2.99 18.20
N VAL A 145 7.25 2.95 16.99
CA VAL A 145 6.64 2.30 15.82
C VAL A 145 6.56 0.79 16.04
N HIS A 146 7.67 0.16 16.42
CA HIS A 146 7.71 -1.28 16.67
C HIS A 146 6.80 -1.69 17.84
N ALA A 147 6.78 -0.89 18.92
CA ALA A 147 5.86 -1.10 20.04
C ALA A 147 4.41 -0.99 19.60
N CYS A 148 4.06 0.02 18.79
CA CYS A 148 2.71 0.18 18.27
C CYS A 148 2.26 -1.03 17.42
N VAL A 149 3.14 -1.55 16.58
CA VAL A 149 2.88 -2.76 15.77
C VAL A 149 2.65 -3.99 16.66
N ALA A 150 3.50 -4.18 17.68
CA ALA A 150 3.39 -5.30 18.60
C ALA A 150 2.11 -5.25 19.45
N GLU A 151 1.75 -4.06 19.95
CA GLU A 151 0.59 -3.85 20.82
C GLU A 151 -0.74 -3.99 20.07
N ASN A 152 -0.82 -3.44 18.86
CA ASN A 152 -2.08 -3.34 18.12
C ASN A 152 -2.29 -4.49 17.12
N ASN A 153 -1.53 -5.58 17.25
CA ASN A 153 -1.61 -6.76 16.37
C ASN A 153 -1.54 -6.38 14.88
N GLN A 154 -0.71 -5.40 14.52
CA GLN A 154 -0.65 -4.91 13.15
C GLN A 154 0.08 -5.92 12.24
N GLY A 155 -0.30 -5.91 10.96
CA GLY A 155 0.32 -6.74 9.93
C GLY A 155 1.82 -6.48 9.83
N ARG A 156 2.61 -7.57 9.86
CA ARG A 156 4.06 -7.51 9.64
C ARG A 156 4.44 -7.74 8.17
N SER A 157 3.52 -8.33 7.40
CA SER A 157 3.62 -8.55 5.97
C SER A 157 2.21 -8.50 5.34
N PRO A 158 1.84 -7.40 4.66
CA PRO A 158 2.59 -6.15 4.54
C PRO A 158 2.73 -5.43 5.89
N GLU A 159 3.80 -4.65 6.04
CA GLU A 159 4.06 -3.85 7.23
C GLU A 159 3.03 -2.71 7.35
N MET A 160 2.11 -2.85 8.30
CA MET A 160 1.15 -1.82 8.70
C MET A 160 1.67 -1.12 9.95
N GLN A 161 1.66 0.22 9.94
CA GLN A 161 2.15 1.07 11.02
C GLN A 161 1.19 2.24 11.20
N TYR A 162 0.57 2.36 12.39
CA TYR A 162 -0.26 3.52 12.72
C TYR A 162 0.55 4.79 12.98
N ILE A 163 1.74 4.65 13.54
CA ILE A 163 2.67 5.76 13.79
C ILE A 163 3.92 5.60 12.94
N ARG A 164 4.45 6.72 12.44
CA ARG A 164 5.71 6.79 11.69
C ARG A 164 6.65 7.78 12.35
N VAL A 165 7.94 7.48 12.29
CA VAL A 165 9.00 8.46 12.57
C VAL A 165 9.74 8.68 11.26
N ILE A 166 9.95 9.94 10.91
CA ILE A 166 10.50 10.37 9.64
C ILE A 166 11.89 10.94 9.94
N GLU A 167 12.93 10.40 9.29
CA GLU A 167 14.25 11.00 9.35
C GLU A 167 14.30 12.13 8.34
N MET A 168 14.63 13.33 8.81
CA MET A 168 14.59 14.55 8.03
C MET A 168 16.00 15.06 7.76
N PRO A 169 16.28 15.61 6.56
CA PRO A 169 17.52 16.35 6.34
C PRO A 169 17.59 17.59 7.24
N GLY A 170 18.78 17.90 7.74
CA GLY A 170 19.02 19.12 8.51
C GLY A 170 18.74 20.38 7.69
N GLY A 171 18.14 21.37 8.33
CA GLY A 171 17.86 22.67 7.71
C GLY A 171 16.60 22.73 6.84
N THR A 172 15.77 21.68 6.80
CA THR A 172 14.48 21.67 6.11
C THR A 172 13.37 21.03 6.95
N LEU A 173 12.14 21.50 6.76
CA LEU A 173 10.91 20.89 7.28
C LEU A 173 10.07 20.24 6.17
N ASN A 174 10.62 20.12 4.96
CA ASN A 174 9.92 19.53 3.82
C ASN A 174 9.79 18.00 3.97
N LEU A 175 8.62 17.53 4.39
CA LEU A 175 8.32 16.12 4.66
C LEU A 175 8.58 15.20 3.47
N GLU A 176 8.45 15.69 2.23
CA GLU A 176 8.70 14.90 1.01
C GLU A 176 10.17 14.48 0.87
N SER A 177 11.08 15.20 1.54
CA SER A 177 12.51 14.87 1.56
C SER A 177 12.91 13.91 2.69
N GLY A 178 11.94 13.50 3.51
CA GLY A 178 12.15 12.63 4.66
C GLY A 178 12.13 11.14 4.30
N ASP A 179 12.88 10.34 5.04
CA ASP A 179 12.87 8.89 4.93
C ASP A 179 11.98 8.27 6.02
N HIS A 180 11.02 7.44 5.61
CA HIS A 180 10.08 6.74 6.49
C HIS A 180 10.53 5.31 6.85
N ARG A 181 11.61 4.81 6.25
CA ARG A 181 12.00 3.40 6.24
C ARG A 181 13.49 3.18 6.57
N TYR A 182 14.18 4.19 7.08
CA TYR A 182 15.57 4.08 7.52
C TYR A 182 15.76 2.99 8.59
N ASP A 183 16.89 2.30 8.51
CA ASP A 183 17.29 1.18 9.36
C ASP A 183 18.78 1.21 9.75
N ASP A 184 19.40 2.39 9.69
CA ASP A 184 20.80 2.59 10.04
C ASP A 184 21.13 2.10 11.46
N ALA A 185 22.32 1.53 11.63
CA ALA A 185 22.78 1.02 12.93
C ALA A 185 22.88 2.10 14.01
N THR A 186 23.11 3.35 13.60
CA THR A 186 23.19 4.53 14.48
C THR A 186 22.23 5.59 13.98
N VAL A 187 21.30 6.02 14.83
CA VAL A 187 20.33 7.06 14.56
C VAL A 187 20.32 8.11 15.69
N PRO A 188 20.19 9.41 15.37
CA PRO A 188 20.13 9.99 14.02
C PRO A 188 21.47 9.94 13.28
N ARG A 189 21.43 9.96 11.94
CA ARG A 189 22.64 10.15 11.12
C ARG A 189 23.14 11.59 11.17
N GLU A 190 24.43 11.78 10.89
CA GLU A 190 25.01 13.12 10.81
C GLU A 190 24.30 13.97 9.75
N GLY A 191 23.98 15.22 10.12
CA GLY A 191 23.24 16.15 9.26
C GLY A 191 21.75 15.81 9.10
N ARG A 192 21.21 14.87 9.91
CA ARG A 192 19.80 14.47 9.92
C ARG A 192 19.23 14.47 11.33
N TRP A 193 17.90 14.51 11.45
CA TRP A 193 17.17 14.51 12.71
C TRP A 193 15.88 13.69 12.62
#